data_AF-A0A6L7QK04-F1
#
_entry.id   AF-A0A6L7QK04-F1
#
_cell.length_a   1.000
_cell.length_b   1.000
_cell.length_c   1.000
_cell.angle_alpha   90.00
_cell.angle_beta   90.00
_cell.angle_gamma   90.00
#
_symmetry.space_group_name_H-M   'P 1'
#
loop_
_entity.id
_entity.type
_entity.pdbx_description
1 polymer ?
#
loop_
_entity_poly.entity_id
_entity_poly.type
_entity_poly.pdbx_seq_one_letter_code
_entity_poly.pdbx_strand_id
1 'polypeptide(L)'
;GAVRATLLILYLWVISQWSEIKRVFQYHGAEHKSIFTLEAGAELTVASARDFGRLHPRCGTSFMLIVVLFAVLIFACVDSLFPLVFGHTQSLFERFATHFAVLPFIAGTSFELLKVSGKKRNAPLVRLLSTPGLWLQRITTREPDDDQLEVALYALRRALNEEVEANPSC
;
A
#
# COMPACT_ATOMS: atom_id res chain seq x y z
N GLY A 1 10.43 14.70 -11.44
CA GLY A 1 9.42 13.65 -11.16
C GLY A 1 9.93 12.27 -11.51
N ALA A 2 10.13 11.98 -12.81
CA ALA A 2 10.51 10.66 -13.31
C ALA A 2 11.71 10.03 -12.59
N VAL A 3 12.83 10.76 -12.46
CA VAL A 3 14.03 10.26 -11.75
C VAL A 3 13.73 9.79 -10.33
N ARG A 4 12.95 10.56 -9.56
CA ARG A 4 12.56 10.18 -8.17
C ARG A 4 11.66 8.95 -8.16
N ALA A 5 10.70 8.87 -9.07
CA ALA A 5 9.82 7.72 -9.18
C ALA A 5 10.59 6.45 -9.57
N THR A 6 11.50 6.54 -10.53
CA THR A 6 12.38 5.44 -10.94
C THR A 6 13.28 4.99 -9.79
N LEU A 7 13.91 5.93 -9.08
CA LEU A 7 14.75 5.62 -7.92
C LEU A 7 13.96 4.91 -6.82
N LEU A 8 12.74 5.36 -6.53
CA LEU A 8 11.86 4.73 -5.54
C LEU A 8 11.50 3.29 -5.94
N ILE A 9 11.07 3.09 -7.19
CA ILE A 9 10.68 1.77 -7.69
C ILE A 9 11.90 0.83 -7.70
N LEU A 10 13.05 1.31 -8.16
CA LEU A 10 14.30 0.55 -8.17
C LEU A 10 14.72 0.17 -6.75
N TYR A 11 14.67 1.13 -5.82
CA TYR A 11 14.97 0.89 -4.41
C TYR A 11 14.08 -0.22 -3.83
N LEU A 12 12.75 -0.09 -3.98
CA LEU A 12 11.79 -1.10 -3.53
C LEU A 12 12.05 -2.47 -4.15
N TRP A 13 12.39 -2.50 -5.43
CA TRP A 13 12.71 -3.74 -6.13
C TRP A 13 14.00 -4.39 -5.61
N VAL A 14 15.06 -3.63 -5.36
CA VAL A 14 16.33 -4.14 -4.82
C VAL A 14 16.13 -4.72 -3.42
N ILE A 15 15.51 -3.97 -2.50
CA ILE A 15 15.30 -4.47 -1.13
C ILE A 15 14.36 -5.68 -1.11
N SER A 16 13.41 -5.77 -2.04
CA SER A 16 12.51 -6.92 -2.17
C SER A 16 13.23 -8.23 -2.50
N GLN A 17 14.52 -8.19 -2.85
CA GLN A 17 15.32 -9.39 -3.10
C GLN A 17 15.93 -9.99 -1.83
N TRP A 18 16.01 -9.23 -0.74
CA TRP A 18 16.57 -9.69 0.54
C TRP A 18 15.63 -10.67 1.25
N SER A 19 16.17 -11.74 1.85
CA SER A 19 15.38 -12.81 2.48
C SER A 19 14.39 -12.29 3.52
N GLU A 20 14.86 -11.41 4.40
CA GLU A 20 14.05 -10.85 5.49
C GLU A 20 12.88 -10.02 4.95
N ILE A 21 13.15 -9.20 3.94
CA ILE A 21 12.12 -8.36 3.31
C ILE A 21 11.13 -9.22 2.51
N LYS A 22 11.59 -10.28 1.84
CA LYS A 22 10.71 -11.26 1.21
C LYS A 22 9.76 -11.86 2.23
N ARG A 23 10.26 -12.27 3.40
CA ARG A 23 9.43 -12.83 4.47
C ARG A 23 8.37 -11.84 4.95
N VAL A 24 8.72 -10.57 5.13
CA VAL A 24 7.75 -9.51 5.46
C VAL A 24 6.68 -9.38 4.37
N PHE A 25 7.07 -9.40 3.09
CA PHE A 25 6.13 -9.33 1.97
C PHE A 25 5.26 -10.58 1.82
N GLN A 26 5.70 -11.73 2.31
CA GLN A 26 4.86 -12.92 2.39
C GLN A 26 3.80 -12.79 3.49
N TYR A 27 4.15 -12.35 4.70
CA TYR A 27 3.15 -12.07 5.75
C TYR A 27 2.11 -11.03 5.30
N HIS A 28 2.53 -10.01 4.56
CA HIS A 28 1.62 -9.06 3.94
C HIS A 28 0.72 -9.71 2.88
N GLY A 29 1.23 -10.67 2.10
CA GLY A 29 0.41 -11.51 1.22
C GLY A 29 -0.60 -12.37 2.00
N ALA A 30 -0.21 -12.90 3.16
CA ALA A 30 -1.07 -13.68 4.04
C ALA A 30 -2.23 -12.85 4.62
N GLU A 31 -1.96 -11.61 5.03
CA GLU A 31 -3.00 -10.64 5.44
C GLU A 31 -4.03 -10.42 4.32
N HIS A 32 -3.57 -10.21 3.08
CA HIS A 32 -4.50 -9.99 1.96
C HIS A 32 -5.40 -11.21 1.71
N LYS A 33 -4.82 -12.41 1.77
CA LYS A 33 -5.58 -13.65 1.58
C LYS A 33 -6.58 -13.88 2.72
N SER A 34 -6.20 -13.64 3.97
CA SER A 34 -7.11 -13.79 5.11
C SER A 34 -8.27 -12.79 5.06
N ILE A 35 -8.00 -11.53 4.70
CA ILE A 35 -9.04 -10.51 4.51
C ILE A 35 -9.95 -10.85 3.33
N PHE A 36 -9.41 -11.33 2.20
CA PHE A 36 -10.27 -11.77 1.09
C PHE A 36 -11.17 -12.95 1.47
N THR A 37 -10.65 -13.88 2.26
CA THR A 37 -11.43 -15.02 2.77
C THR A 37 -12.61 -14.53 3.61
N LEU A 38 -12.36 -13.57 4.50
CA LEU A 38 -13.39 -12.90 5.29
C LEU A 38 -14.40 -12.14 4.42
N GLU A 39 -13.94 -11.32 3.47
CA GLU A 39 -14.81 -10.53 2.59
C GLU A 39 -15.67 -11.42 1.69
N ALA A 40 -15.20 -12.62 1.35
CA ALA A 40 -15.95 -13.62 0.59
C ALA A 40 -16.95 -14.42 1.45
N GLY A 41 -16.92 -14.26 2.77
CA GLY A 41 -17.72 -15.06 3.70
C GLY A 41 -17.33 -16.54 3.73
N ALA A 42 -16.11 -16.87 3.31
CA ALA A 42 -15.57 -18.22 3.36
C ALA A 42 -15.07 -18.55 4.77
N GLU A 43 -14.93 -19.85 5.06
CA GLU A 43 -14.40 -20.30 6.34
C GLU A 43 -12.94 -19.82 6.50
N LEU A 44 -12.58 -19.26 7.66
CA LEU A 44 -11.26 -18.67 7.93
C LEU A 44 -10.19 -19.75 8.17
N THR A 45 -10.01 -20.67 7.24
CA THR A 45 -9.02 -21.75 7.30
C THR A 45 -7.87 -21.50 6.32
N VAL A 46 -6.71 -22.14 6.57
CA VAL A 46 -5.55 -22.07 5.67
C VAL A 46 -5.91 -22.58 4.27
N ALA A 47 -6.71 -23.66 4.19
CA ALA A 47 -7.16 -24.23 2.93
C ALA A 47 -7.98 -23.23 2.11
N SER A 48 -8.97 -22.58 2.73
CA SER A 48 -9.78 -21.56 2.06
C SER A 48 -8.97 -20.32 1.68
N ALA A 49 -8.08 -19.87 2.57
CA ALA A 49 -7.26 -18.68 2.32
C ALA A 49 -6.27 -18.85 1.18
N ARG A 50 -5.78 -20.08 0.95
CA ARG A 50 -4.85 -20.40 -0.13
C ARG A 50 -5.39 -20.04 -1.52
N ASP A 51 -6.70 -20.19 -1.73
CA ASP A 51 -7.34 -19.96 -3.04
C ASP A 51 -7.55 -18.48 -3.37
N PHE A 52 -7.42 -17.58 -2.39
CA PHE A 52 -7.54 -16.14 -2.62
C PHE A 52 -6.23 -15.51 -3.10
N GLY A 53 -6.35 -14.38 -3.79
CA GLY A 53 -5.20 -13.66 -4.35
C GLY A 53 -4.53 -12.71 -3.36
N ARG A 54 -3.23 -12.45 -3.53
CA ARG A 54 -2.47 -11.49 -2.70
C ARG A 54 -2.57 -10.02 -3.11
N LEU A 55 -3.41 -9.68 -4.09
CA LEU A 55 -3.53 -8.32 -4.63
C LEU A 55 -4.85 -7.69 -4.20
N HIS A 56 -4.81 -6.92 -3.11
CA HIS A 56 -6.01 -6.37 -2.47
C HIS A 56 -6.20 -4.88 -2.81
N PRO A 57 -7.34 -4.46 -3.40
CA PRO A 57 -7.56 -3.06 -3.78
C PRO A 57 -7.75 -2.11 -2.59
N ARG A 58 -7.95 -2.64 -1.37
CA ARG A 58 -8.17 -1.87 -0.14
C ARG A 58 -7.02 -1.93 0.86
N CYS A 59 -5.83 -2.33 0.45
CA CYS A 59 -4.71 -2.46 1.39
C CYS A 59 -4.18 -1.10 1.89
N GLY A 60 -3.92 -0.98 3.19
CA GLY A 60 -3.23 0.17 3.82
C GLY A 60 -1.77 0.39 3.38
N THR A 61 -1.07 -0.63 2.88
CA THR A 61 0.23 -0.41 2.20
C THR A 61 0.04 0.27 0.85
N SER A 62 -1.11 0.08 0.19
CA SER A 62 -1.48 0.94 -0.95
C SER A 62 -1.67 2.37 -0.49
N PHE A 63 -2.20 2.63 0.72
CA PHE A 63 -2.28 4.00 1.23
C PHE A 63 -0.91 4.66 1.35
N MET A 64 0.05 4.07 2.07
CA MET A 64 1.38 4.68 2.19
C MET A 64 2.09 4.81 0.84
N LEU A 65 2.00 3.79 -0.03
CA LEU A 65 2.60 3.85 -1.36
C LEU A 65 1.91 4.87 -2.28
N ILE A 66 0.58 4.99 -2.22
CA ILE A 66 -0.19 6.02 -2.92
C ILE A 66 0.21 7.40 -2.39
N VAL A 67 0.33 7.59 -1.08
CA VAL A 67 0.77 8.84 -0.46
C VAL A 67 2.16 9.22 -0.98
N VAL A 68 3.12 8.28 -0.97
CA VAL A 68 4.48 8.57 -1.44
C VAL A 68 4.51 8.89 -2.94
N LEU A 69 3.83 8.10 -3.78
CA LEU A 69 3.77 8.38 -5.21
C LEU A 69 3.06 9.70 -5.52
N PHE A 70 1.94 9.95 -4.85
CA PHE A 70 1.17 11.19 -4.98
C PHE A 70 2.00 12.39 -4.51
N ALA A 71 2.73 12.26 -3.39
CA ALA A 71 3.67 13.27 -2.92
C ALA A 71 4.77 13.54 -3.95
N VAL A 72 5.38 12.51 -4.55
CA VAL A 72 6.41 12.68 -5.60
C VAL A 72 5.83 13.42 -6.81
N LEU A 73 4.59 13.13 -7.21
CA LEU A 73 3.91 13.83 -8.31
C LEU A 73 3.61 15.29 -7.95
N ILE A 74 2.97 15.54 -6.81
CA ILE A 74 2.60 16.88 -6.36
C ILE A 74 3.85 17.74 -6.13
N PHE A 75 4.87 17.23 -5.44
CA PHE A 75 6.12 17.95 -5.27
C PHE A 75 6.84 18.17 -6.61
N ALA A 76 6.78 17.24 -7.55
CA ALA A 76 7.32 17.48 -8.89
C ALA A 76 6.56 18.60 -9.63
N CYS A 77 5.22 18.66 -9.52
CA CYS A 77 4.43 19.73 -10.10
C CYS A 77 4.71 21.08 -9.43
N VAL A 78 4.73 21.13 -8.10
CA VAL A 78 5.02 22.35 -7.32
C VAL A 78 6.42 22.86 -7.64
N ASP A 79 7.44 22.00 -7.59
CA ASP A 79 8.82 22.37 -7.90
C ASP A 79 8.97 22.87 -9.35
N SER A 80 8.21 22.31 -10.29
CA SER A 80 8.27 22.70 -11.71
C SER A 80 7.46 23.95 -12.04
N LEU A 81 6.37 24.22 -11.31
CA LEU A 81 5.53 25.41 -11.47
C LEU A 81 6.10 26.63 -10.75
N PHE A 82 6.90 26.43 -9.70
CA PHE A 82 7.43 27.53 -8.89
C PHE A 82 8.21 28.58 -9.72
N PRO A 83 9.14 28.21 -10.62
CA PRO A 83 9.86 29.20 -11.43
C PRO A 83 8.93 29.96 -12.40
N LEU A 84 7.83 29.35 -12.84
CA LEU A 84 6.84 29.98 -13.73
C LEU A 84 6.01 31.03 -12.99
N VAL A 85 5.76 30.84 -11.69
CA VAL A 85 4.96 31.77 -10.87
C VAL A 85 5.81 32.87 -10.27
N PHE A 86 7.00 32.54 -9.76
CA PHE A 86 7.85 33.46 -9.00
C PHE A 86 9.02 34.04 -9.81
N GLY A 87 9.30 33.53 -11.01
CA GLY A 87 10.33 34.06 -11.91
C GLY A 87 11.78 33.76 -11.49
N HIS A 88 11.99 32.97 -10.43
CA HIS A 88 13.30 32.53 -9.98
C HIS A 88 13.29 31.06 -9.57
N THR A 89 14.49 30.47 -9.48
CA THR A 89 14.63 29.10 -9.00
C THR A 89 14.40 29.04 -7.48
N GLN A 90 13.80 27.96 -7.01
CA GLN A 90 13.59 27.75 -5.57
C GLN A 90 14.92 27.63 -4.84
N SER A 91 15.13 28.50 -3.85
CA SER A 91 16.16 28.28 -2.84
C SER A 91 15.82 27.07 -1.96
N LEU A 92 16.81 26.55 -1.23
CA LEU A 92 16.61 25.41 -0.32
C LEU A 92 15.53 25.68 0.74
N PHE A 93 15.50 26.90 1.29
CA PHE A 93 14.54 27.28 2.32
C PHE A 93 13.12 27.38 1.77
N GLU A 94 12.94 28.00 0.60
CA GLU A 94 11.64 28.11 -0.07
C GLU A 94 11.08 26.74 -0.45
N ARG A 95 11.95 25.82 -0.89
CA ARG A 95 11.54 24.45 -1.17
C ARG A 95 11.06 23.73 0.09
N PHE A 96 11.77 23.87 1.20
CA PHE A 96 11.34 23.28 2.47
C PHE A 96 9.99 23.87 2.92
N ALA A 97 9.85 25.19 2.90
CA ALA A 97 8.61 25.88 3.28
C ALA A 97 7.42 25.46 2.40
N THR A 98 7.61 25.41 1.08
CA THR A 98 6.56 24.99 0.14
C THR A 98 6.17 23.52 0.32
N HIS A 99 7.13 22.62 0.50
CA HIS A 99 6.83 21.20 0.72
C HIS A 99 6.09 21.00 2.04
N PHE A 100 6.56 21.66 3.11
CA PHE A 100 5.91 21.60 4.41
C PHE A 100 4.47 22.13 4.35
N ALA A 101 4.23 23.24 3.65
CA ALA A 101 2.89 23.79 3.47
C ALA A 101 1.95 22.88 2.66
N VAL A 102 2.48 22.09 1.73
CA VAL A 102 1.71 21.19 0.86
C VAL A 102 1.47 19.81 1.50
N LEU A 103 2.18 19.45 2.57
CA LEU A 103 1.99 18.17 3.28
C LEU A 103 0.55 17.90 3.75
N PRO A 104 -0.16 18.84 4.41
CA PRO A 104 -1.54 18.60 4.84
C PRO A 104 -2.49 18.32 3.67
N PHE A 105 -2.28 19.00 2.54
CA PHE A 105 -3.04 18.78 1.32
C PHE A 105 -2.79 17.38 0.76
N ILE A 106 -1.53 16.96 0.64
CA ILE A 106 -1.16 15.61 0.21
C ILE A 106 -1.82 14.56 1.10
N ALA A 107 -1.72 14.71 2.43
CA ALA A 107 -2.29 13.77 3.38
C ALA A 107 -3.83 13.68 3.27
N GLY A 108 -4.51 14.83 3.24
CA GLY A 108 -5.97 14.89 3.13
C GLY A 108 -6.49 14.31 1.82
N THR A 109 -5.89 14.68 0.68
CA THR A 109 -6.29 14.13 -0.62
C THR A 109 -5.99 12.64 -0.73
N SER A 110 -4.86 12.17 -0.19
CA SER A 110 -4.52 10.75 -0.20
C SER A 110 -5.52 9.92 0.62
N PHE A 111 -6.00 10.44 1.75
CA PHE A 111 -7.02 9.78 2.57
C PHE A 111 -8.35 9.65 1.83
N GLU A 112 -8.80 10.73 1.17
CA GLU A 112 -10.03 10.69 0.38
C GLU A 112 -9.88 9.76 -0.84
N LEU A 113 -8.73 9.75 -1.52
CA LEU A 113 -8.45 8.81 -2.60
C LEU A 113 -8.52 7.35 -2.11
N LEU A 114 -7.98 7.05 -0.93
CA LEU A 114 -8.08 5.72 -0.33
C LEU A 114 -9.54 5.33 -0.06
N LYS A 115 -10.30 6.23 0.55
CA LYS A 115 -11.71 6.02 0.91
C LYS A 115 -12.58 5.80 -0.34
N VAL A 116 -12.34 6.56 -1.40
CA VAL A 116 -13.04 6.41 -2.69
C VAL A 116 -12.64 5.12 -3.41
N SER A 117 -11.36 4.73 -3.35
CA SER A 117 -10.86 3.46 -3.90
C SER A 117 -11.61 2.26 -3.34
N GLY A 118 -11.92 2.27 -2.03
CA GLY A 118 -12.71 1.22 -1.39
C GLY A 118 -14.19 1.24 -1.76
N LYS A 119 -14.83 2.42 -1.85
CA LYS A 119 -16.29 2.54 -2.08
C LYS A 119 -16.74 2.32 -3.52
N LYS A 120 -15.91 2.67 -4.52
CA LYS A 120 -16.30 2.69 -5.94
C LYS A 120 -15.43 1.78 -6.81
N ARG A 121 -15.18 0.54 -6.35
CA ARG A 121 -14.29 -0.45 -7.01
C ARG A 121 -14.61 -0.70 -8.49
N ASN A 122 -15.89 -0.61 -8.88
CA ASN A 122 -16.34 -0.89 -10.25
C ASN A 122 -16.30 0.33 -11.18
N ALA A 123 -16.01 1.53 -10.67
CA ALA A 123 -15.91 2.73 -11.51
C ALA A 123 -14.58 2.70 -12.29
N PRO A 124 -14.60 2.91 -13.62
CA PRO A 124 -13.40 2.79 -14.45
C PRO A 124 -12.28 3.76 -14.04
N LEU A 125 -12.66 4.97 -13.59
CA LEU A 125 -11.72 5.96 -13.09
C LEU A 125 -11.02 5.51 -11.80
N VAL A 126 -11.76 4.88 -10.89
CA VAL A 126 -11.20 4.36 -9.62
C VAL A 126 -10.26 3.20 -9.92
N ARG A 127 -10.66 2.29 -10.81
CA ARG A 127 -9.81 1.18 -11.24
C ARG A 127 -8.49 1.67 -11.84
N LEU A 128 -8.53 2.71 -12.68
CA LEU A 128 -7.33 3.32 -13.26
C LEU A 128 -6.41 3.90 -12.18
N LEU A 129 -6.96 4.62 -11.20
CA LEU A 129 -6.20 5.22 -10.10
C LEU A 129 -5.61 4.17 -9.13
N SER A 130 -6.30 3.06 -8.89
CA SER A 130 -5.82 1.97 -8.01
C SER A 130 -4.82 1.04 -8.70
N THR A 131 -4.79 1.02 -10.03
CA THR A 131 -3.89 0.17 -10.85
C THR A 131 -2.40 0.33 -10.50
N PRO A 132 -1.82 1.54 -10.42
CA PRO A 132 -0.41 1.68 -10.04
C PRO A 132 -0.12 1.14 -8.63
N GLY A 133 -1.06 1.27 -7.69
CA GLY A 133 -0.95 0.66 -6.36
C GLY A 133 -0.91 -0.87 -6.41
N LEU A 134 -1.77 -1.48 -7.23
CA LEU A 134 -1.79 -2.93 -7.45
C LEU A 134 -0.51 -3.44 -8.14
N TRP A 135 0.09 -2.66 -9.04
CA TRP A 135 1.38 -3.01 -9.63
C TRP A 135 2.50 -3.01 -8.61
N LEU A 136 2.51 -2.04 -7.69
CA LEU A 136 3.47 -2.01 -6.59
C LEU A 136 3.30 -3.19 -5.63
N GLN A 137 2.08 -3.62 -5.36
CA GLN A 137 1.84 -4.86 -4.60
C GLN A 137 2.46 -6.09 -5.25
N ARG A 138 2.70 -6.10 -6.58
CA ARG A 138 3.45 -7.20 -7.19
C ARG A 138 4.88 -7.30 -6.68
N ILE A 139 5.46 -6.18 -6.22
CA ILE A 139 6.79 -6.10 -5.60
C ILE A 139 6.68 -6.31 -4.08
N THR A 140 5.69 -5.68 -3.43
CA THR A 140 5.58 -5.60 -1.96
C THR A 140 4.68 -6.66 -1.31
N THR A 141 4.12 -7.58 -2.09
CA THR A 141 3.51 -8.81 -1.59
C THR A 141 4.14 -10.02 -2.27
N ARG A 142 4.21 -11.14 -1.55
CA ARG A 142 4.70 -12.43 -2.02
C ARG A 142 3.75 -13.53 -1.58
N GLU A 143 3.90 -14.70 -2.19
CA GLU A 143 3.08 -15.86 -1.85
C GLU A 143 3.51 -16.38 -0.47
N PRO A 144 2.59 -16.45 0.51
CA PRO A 144 2.89 -16.94 1.84
C PRO A 144 2.97 -18.46 1.90
N ASP A 145 3.67 -18.96 2.91
CA ASP A 145 3.54 -20.35 3.37
C ASP A 145 2.31 -20.53 4.27
N ASP A 146 2.02 -21.79 4.61
CA ASP A 146 0.84 -22.13 5.41
C ASP A 146 0.94 -21.61 6.85
N ASP A 147 2.15 -21.59 7.43
CA ASP A 147 2.40 -21.06 8.77
C ASP A 147 2.09 -19.56 8.83
N GLN A 148 2.48 -18.80 7.80
CA GLN A 148 2.16 -17.38 7.65
C GLN A 148 0.66 -17.14 7.49
N LEU A 149 -0.04 -18.00 6.75
CA LEU A 149 -1.50 -17.95 6.62
C LEU A 149 -2.18 -18.22 7.96
N GLU A 150 -1.72 -19.21 8.72
CA GLU A 150 -2.24 -19.52 10.06
C GLU A 150 -2.09 -18.31 10.99
N VAL A 151 -0.90 -17.70 11.04
CA VAL A 151 -0.65 -16.50 11.85
C VAL A 151 -1.57 -15.34 11.42
N ALA A 152 -1.73 -15.12 10.12
CA ALA A 152 -2.59 -14.05 9.61
C ALA A 152 -4.07 -14.28 9.92
N LEU A 153 -4.54 -15.52 9.82
CA LEU A 153 -5.91 -15.91 10.17
C LEU A 153 -6.14 -15.79 11.69
N TYR A 154 -5.18 -16.24 12.50
CA TYR A 154 -5.24 -16.10 13.95
C TYR A 154 -5.34 -14.64 14.38
N ALA A 155 -4.46 -13.79 13.83
CA ALA A 155 -4.46 -12.35 14.08
C ALA A 155 -5.79 -11.70 13.65
N LEU A 156 -6.34 -12.12 12.50
CA LEU A 156 -7.61 -11.62 12.01
C LEU A 156 -8.79 -11.99 12.92
N ARG A 157 -8.91 -13.26 13.32
CA ARG A 157 -9.95 -13.72 14.25
C ARG A 157 -9.89 -12.97 15.58
N ARG A 158 -8.68 -12.76 16.11
CA ARG A 158 -8.47 -11.94 17.31
C ARG A 158 -8.92 -10.49 17.12
N ALA A 159 -8.63 -9.89 15.96
CA ALA A 159 -9.08 -8.53 15.64
C ALA A 159 -10.61 -8.41 15.50
N LEU A 160 -11.28 -9.51 15.13
CA LEU A 160 -12.74 -9.63 15.07
C LEU A 160 -13.37 -9.94 16.44
N ASN A 161 -12.58 -10.06 17.51
CA ASN A 161 -13.00 -10.51 18.85
C ASN A 161 -13.64 -11.90 18.88
N GLU A 162 -13.27 -12.79 17.96
CA GLU A 162 -13.65 -14.20 18.07
C GLU A 162 -12.86 -14.87 19.21
N GLU A 163 -13.52 -15.77 19.96
CA GLU A 163 -12.82 -16.62 20.93
C GLU A 163 -11.91 -17.59 20.17
N VAL A 164 -10.62 -17.28 20.14
CA VAL A 164 -9.62 -18.16 19.55
C VAL A 164 -9.00 -19.00 20.65
N GLU A 165 -9.26 -20.31 20.65
CA GLU A 165 -8.52 -21.24 21.49
C GLU A 165 -7.03 -21.13 21.16
N ALA A 166 -6.21 -20.91 22.17
CA ALA A 166 -4.76 -20.90 22.00
C ALA A 166 -4.33 -22.31 21.59
N ASN A 167 -3.76 -22.45 20.40
CA ASN A 167 -3.14 -23.70 19.98
C ASN A 167 -1.96 -23.98 20.94
N PRO A 168 -1.98 -25.06 21.75
CA PRO A 168 -0.96 -25.32 22.77
C PRO A 168 0.41 -25.73 22.19
N SER A 169 0.58 -25.68 20.87
CA SER A 169 1.82 -26.04 20.17
C SER A 169 2.74 -24.86 19.84
N CYS A 170 2.42 -23.64 20.30
CA CYS A 170 3.24 -22.43 20.15
C CYS A 170 3.95 -22.06 21.46
#